data_AF-A0A496UCY6-F1
#
_entry.id   AF-A0A496UCY6-F1
#
_cell.length_a   1.000
_cell.length_b   1.000
_cell.length_c   1.000
_cell.angle_alpha   90.00
_cell.angle_beta   90.00
_cell.angle_gamma   90.00
#
_symmetry.space_group_name_H-M   'P 1'
#
loop_
_entity.id
_entity.type
_entity.pdbx_description
1 polymer ?
#
loop_
_entity_poly.entity_id
_entity_poly.type
_entity_poly.pdbx_seq_one_letter_code
_entity_poly.pdbx_strand_id
1 'polypeptide(L)'
;MSAFKRYRRTRTGGFLIGTARTLKETVSGTPVLEKQSRFLACGTPFSSGDDPKELTGLLSKQYRLKKASHLSWAIRLSNGTEVKNDGGESGSGRCILDVMREMDVENCLVLVARWYGGKHLGGLRFRIYRRTTAELISSFSSPL
;
A
#
# COMPACT_ATOMS: atom_id res chain seq x y z
N MET A 1 -6.51 -6.47 -32.17
CA MET A 1 -7.56 -5.65 -31.52
C MET A 1 -8.06 -6.42 -30.30
N SER A 2 -7.57 -6.12 -29.10
CA SER A 2 -7.93 -6.88 -27.88
C SER A 2 -9.01 -6.14 -27.10
N ALA A 3 -10.16 -6.79 -26.95
CA ALA A 3 -11.35 -6.25 -26.33
C ALA A 3 -11.21 -6.21 -24.79
N PHE A 4 -11.30 -5.01 -24.22
CA PHE A 4 -11.48 -4.82 -22.78
C PHE A 4 -12.88 -5.30 -22.37
N LYS A 5 -12.95 -6.46 -21.71
CA LYS A 5 -14.20 -6.99 -21.15
C LYS A 5 -14.54 -6.20 -19.87
N ARG A 6 -15.52 -5.30 -19.96
CA ARG A 6 -16.09 -4.58 -18.80
C ARG A 6 -16.80 -5.58 -17.90
N TYR A 7 -16.26 -5.81 -16.70
CA TYR A 7 -16.96 -6.58 -15.67
C TYR A 7 -17.87 -5.64 -14.86
N ARG A 8 -19.15 -5.66 -15.18
CA ARG A 8 -20.20 -4.97 -14.40
C ARG A 8 -20.69 -5.98 -13.37
N ARG A 9 -20.35 -5.79 -12.09
CA ARG A 9 -20.83 -6.66 -11.00
C ARG A 9 -22.04 -5.97 -10.34
N THR A 10 -23.24 -6.44 -10.66
CA THR A 10 -24.44 -6.19 -9.86
C THR A 10 -24.33 -6.99 -8.56
N ARG A 11 -24.32 -6.33 -7.39
CA ARG A 11 -24.41 -7.00 -6.09
C ARG A 11 -25.86 -6.99 -5.62
N THR A 12 -26.55 -8.10 -5.84
CA THR A 12 -27.81 -8.46 -5.17
C THR A 12 -27.48 -9.58 -4.18
N GLY A 13 -27.87 -9.40 -2.90
CA GLY A 13 -28.14 -10.45 -1.92
C GLY A 13 -27.02 -11.44 -1.55
N GLY A 14 -26.52 -11.34 -0.33
CA GLY A 14 -25.74 -12.39 0.33
C GLY A 14 -24.61 -11.85 1.19
N PHE A 15 -24.84 -11.73 2.50
CA PHE A 15 -23.80 -11.43 3.48
C PHE A 15 -22.97 -12.70 3.69
N LEU A 16 -22.08 -12.99 2.74
CA LEU A 16 -20.95 -13.87 3.00
C LEU A 16 -19.99 -13.07 3.89
N ILE A 17 -19.79 -13.51 5.13
CA ILE A 17 -18.67 -13.06 5.98
C ILE A 17 -17.40 -13.61 5.33
N GLY A 18 -17.00 -13.02 4.21
CA GLY A 18 -15.70 -13.27 3.60
C GLY A 18 -14.66 -12.77 4.60
N THR A 19 -13.73 -13.62 4.99
CA THR A 19 -12.58 -13.21 5.80
C THR A 19 -11.92 -12.01 5.13
N ALA A 20 -11.93 -10.85 5.78
CA ALA A 20 -11.37 -9.63 5.20
C ALA A 20 -9.93 -9.90 4.74
N ARG A 21 -9.59 -9.50 3.50
CA ARG A 21 -8.22 -9.66 2.99
C ARG A 21 -7.32 -8.72 3.78
N THR A 22 -6.37 -9.28 4.51
CA THR A 22 -5.50 -8.53 5.40
C THR A 22 -4.10 -9.13 5.42
N LEU A 23 -3.13 -8.33 5.85
CA LEU A 23 -1.79 -8.82 6.14
C LEU A 23 -1.83 -9.71 7.38
N LYS A 24 -1.14 -10.85 7.35
CA LYS A 24 -1.00 -11.76 8.51
C LYS A 24 0.27 -11.51 9.31
N GLU A 25 1.28 -10.95 8.66
CA GLU A 25 2.56 -10.66 9.25
C GLU A 25 3.18 -9.43 8.61
N THR A 26 4.31 -8.98 9.17
CA THR A 26 5.08 -7.87 8.62
C THR A 26 5.86 -8.32 7.40
N VAL A 27 5.60 -7.72 6.24
CA VAL A 27 6.16 -8.12 4.94
C VAL A 27 6.67 -6.94 4.12
N SER A 28 7.54 -7.21 3.15
CA SER A 28 8.00 -6.24 2.15
C SER A 28 7.92 -6.82 0.75
N GLY A 29 7.68 -5.96 -0.24
CA GLY A 29 7.72 -6.31 -1.65
C GLY A 29 9.15 -6.24 -2.21
N THR A 30 9.27 -6.39 -3.52
CA THR A 30 10.55 -6.23 -4.23
C THR A 30 10.85 -4.73 -4.46
N PRO A 31 12.09 -4.26 -4.24
CA PRO A 31 12.46 -2.90 -4.57
C PRO A 31 12.28 -2.58 -6.06
N VAL A 32 11.70 -1.42 -6.36
CA VAL A 32 11.56 -0.91 -7.74
C VAL A 32 12.56 0.22 -7.96
N LEU A 33 13.34 0.14 -9.05
CA LEU A 33 14.25 1.19 -9.48
C LEU A 33 13.70 1.87 -10.72
N GLU A 34 13.57 3.21 -10.68
CA GLU A 34 13.11 4.00 -11.82
C GLU A 34 13.81 5.36 -11.84
N LYS A 35 14.48 5.67 -12.95
CA LYS A 35 15.26 6.92 -13.14
C LYS A 35 16.04 7.35 -11.89
N GLN A 36 16.85 6.44 -11.35
CA GLN A 36 17.68 6.61 -10.14
C GLN A 36 16.90 6.75 -8.82
N SER A 37 15.56 6.87 -8.85
CA SER A 37 14.76 6.73 -7.64
C SER A 37 14.59 5.25 -7.28
N ARG A 38 14.52 4.95 -5.99
CA ARG A 38 14.19 3.61 -5.48
C ARG A 38 12.90 3.66 -4.67
N PHE A 39 12.08 2.64 -4.80
CA PHE A 39 10.84 2.47 -4.05
C PHE A 39 10.84 1.10 -3.36
N LEU A 40 10.24 1.03 -2.18
CA LEU A 40 9.98 -0.21 -1.47
C LEU A 40 8.65 -0.11 -0.73
N ALA A 41 7.70 -0.96 -1.09
CA ALA A 41 6.50 -1.18 -0.30
C ALA A 41 6.77 -2.20 0.83
N CYS A 42 6.25 -1.91 2.01
CA CYS A 42 6.14 -2.86 3.10
C CYS A 42 4.83 -2.63 3.84
N GLY A 43 4.43 -3.60 4.65
CA GLY A 43 3.21 -3.49 5.43
C GLY A 43 3.21 -4.41 6.63
N THR A 44 2.26 -4.18 7.52
CA THR A 44 2.08 -4.93 8.75
C THR A 44 0.59 -4.96 9.12
N PRO A 45 0.10 -6.00 9.82
CA PRO A 45 -1.23 -5.97 10.41
C PRO A 45 -1.43 -4.70 11.26
N PHE A 46 -2.66 -4.17 11.27
CA PHE A 46 -3.00 -2.94 11.99
C PHE A 46 -4.41 -3.04 12.54
N SER A 47 -4.57 -2.76 13.82
CA SER A 47 -5.80 -2.75 14.58
C SER A 47 -6.05 -1.35 15.16
N SER A 48 -7.28 -1.07 15.60
CA SER A 48 -7.65 0.26 16.11
C SER A 48 -6.88 0.69 17.37
N GLY A 49 -6.26 -0.24 18.10
CA GLY A 49 -5.46 0.05 19.28
C GLY A 49 -3.98 0.35 18.98
N ASP A 50 -3.54 0.14 17.75
CA ASP A 50 -2.14 0.33 17.36
C ASP A 50 -1.81 1.81 17.10
N ASP A 51 -0.57 2.23 17.39
CA ASP A 51 -0.07 3.54 17.00
C ASP A 51 0.61 3.47 15.61
N PRO A 52 0.12 4.22 14.60
CA PRO A 52 0.76 4.32 13.29
C PRO A 52 2.24 4.75 13.36
N LYS A 53 2.62 5.62 14.31
CA LYS A 53 4.00 6.09 14.47
C LYS A 53 4.92 4.98 14.96
N GLU A 54 4.48 4.17 15.91
CA GLU A 54 5.26 3.03 16.40
C GLU A 54 5.47 2.00 15.30
N LEU A 55 4.39 1.61 14.61
CA LEU A 55 4.47 0.61 13.54
C LEU A 55 5.29 1.09 12.33
N THR A 56 5.12 2.35 11.91
CA THR A 56 5.97 2.92 10.85
C THR A 56 7.44 3.03 11.28
N GLY A 57 7.72 3.27 12.57
CA GLY A 57 9.06 3.22 13.16
C GLY A 57 9.68 1.82 13.14
N LEU A 58 8.90 0.79 13.49
CA LEU A 58 9.32 -0.61 13.40
C LEU A 58 9.62 -1.03 11.97
N LEU A 59 8.73 -0.73 11.02
CA LEU A 59 8.95 -0.96 9.58
C LEU A 59 10.22 -0.25 9.08
N SER A 60 10.42 1.01 9.50
CA SER A 60 11.60 1.79 9.15
C SER A 60 12.90 1.16 9.65
N LYS A 61 12.90 0.61 10.87
CA LYS A 61 14.04 -0.11 11.43
C LYS A 61 14.28 -1.44 10.72
N GLN A 62 13.25 -2.26 10.59
CA GLN A 62 13.32 -3.62 10.02
C GLN A 62 13.79 -3.61 8.56
N TYR A 63 13.24 -2.71 7.74
CA TYR A 63 13.55 -2.63 6.31
C TYR A 63 14.56 -1.54 5.95
N ARG A 64 15.27 -0.98 6.95
CA ARG A 64 16.34 0.03 6.78
C ARG A 64 15.90 1.27 5.99
N LEU A 65 14.73 1.82 6.34
CA LEU A 65 14.09 2.93 5.63
C LEU A 65 14.53 4.32 6.12
N LYS A 66 15.37 4.41 7.17
CA LYS A 66 15.81 5.67 7.79
C LYS A 66 16.38 6.72 6.82
N LYS A 67 16.98 6.29 5.70
CA LYS A 67 17.56 7.19 4.68
C LYS A 67 16.60 7.51 3.52
N ALA A 68 15.36 7.03 3.56
CA ALA A 68 14.36 7.34 2.55
C ALA A 68 14.03 8.83 2.59
N SER A 69 13.87 9.43 1.41
CA SER A 69 13.46 10.83 1.26
C SER A 69 12.01 11.02 1.66
N HIS A 70 11.17 10.01 1.40
CA HIS A 70 9.75 10.03 1.71
C HIS A 70 9.31 8.69 2.29
N LEU A 71 8.51 8.75 3.35
CA LEU A 71 7.84 7.60 3.97
C LEU A 71 6.34 7.86 3.99
N SER A 72 5.66 7.41 2.93
CA SER A 72 4.22 7.59 2.78
C SER A 72 3.50 6.33 3.21
N TRP A 73 2.34 6.43 3.84
CA TRP A 73 1.60 5.27 4.32
C TRP A 73 0.09 5.49 4.33
N ALA A 74 -0.66 4.39 4.39
CA ALA A 74 -2.10 4.39 4.58
C ALA A 74 -2.54 3.20 5.45
N ILE A 75 -3.67 3.39 6.12
CA ILE A 75 -4.38 2.43 6.96
C ILE A 75 -5.83 2.40 6.50
N ARG A 76 -6.39 1.19 6.44
CA ARG A 76 -7.83 0.97 6.24
C ARG A 76 -8.29 -0.09 7.22
N LEU A 77 -9.27 0.22 8.06
CA LEU A 77 -9.86 -0.70 9.03
C LEU A 77 -11.24 -1.18 8.56
N SER A 78 -11.64 -2.38 8.98
CA SER A 78 -12.95 -2.95 8.62
C SER A 78 -14.15 -2.21 9.21
N ASN A 79 -13.93 -1.31 10.17
CA ASN A 79 -14.97 -0.40 10.68
C ASN A 79 -15.16 0.85 9.80
N GLY A 80 -14.50 0.92 8.64
CA GLY A 80 -14.58 2.04 7.70
C GLY A 80 -13.58 3.18 7.97
N THR A 81 -12.78 3.10 9.03
CA THR A 81 -11.74 4.09 9.31
C THR A 81 -10.62 4.02 8.29
N GLU A 82 -10.25 5.17 7.75
CA GLU A 82 -9.15 5.30 6.80
C GLU A 82 -8.26 6.48 7.19
N VAL A 83 -6.96 6.22 7.26
CA VAL A 83 -5.95 7.23 7.64
C VAL A 83 -4.80 7.14 6.65
N LYS A 84 -4.20 8.28 6.30
CA LYS A 84 -3.05 8.32 5.38
C LYS A 84 -2.07 9.43 5.74
N ASN A 85 -0.82 9.24 5.33
CA ASN A 85 0.22 10.25 5.39
C ASN A 85 1.02 10.26 4.09
N ASP A 86 1.25 11.44 3.53
CA ASP A 86 1.93 11.61 2.25
C ASP A 86 3.47 11.63 2.39
N GLY A 87 4.03 11.63 3.60
CA GLY A 87 5.48 11.49 3.80
C GLY A 87 6.32 12.61 3.17
N GLY A 88 5.76 13.81 3.04
CA GLY A 88 6.36 14.94 2.33
C GLY A 88 6.21 14.90 0.80
N GLU A 89 5.65 13.83 0.23
CA GLU A 89 5.34 13.71 -1.20
C GLU A 89 3.83 13.74 -1.42
N SER A 90 3.27 14.96 -1.54
CA SER A 90 1.82 15.19 -1.65
C SER A 90 1.13 14.25 -2.65
N GLY A 91 0.02 13.64 -2.21
CA GLY A 91 -0.80 12.69 -2.98
C GLY A 91 -0.35 11.22 -2.91
N SER A 92 0.85 10.93 -2.39
CA SER A 92 1.37 9.55 -2.34
C SER A 92 0.60 8.65 -1.37
N GLY A 93 0.21 9.13 -0.19
CA GLY A 93 -0.59 8.36 0.77
C GLY A 93 -1.98 8.06 0.21
N ARG A 94 -2.54 8.96 -0.61
CA ARG A 94 -3.80 8.73 -1.30
C ARG A 94 -3.68 7.61 -2.34
N CYS A 95 -2.57 7.56 -3.07
CA CYS A 95 -2.29 6.48 -4.03
C CYS A 95 -2.28 5.11 -3.36
N ILE A 96 -1.67 5.00 -2.17
CA ILE A 96 -1.62 3.74 -1.40
C ILE A 96 -3.04 3.35 -0.95
N LEU A 97 -3.78 4.28 -0.34
CA LEU A 97 -5.14 4.04 0.15
C LEU A 97 -6.10 3.61 -0.97
N ASP A 98 -6.01 4.25 -2.15
CA ASP A 98 -6.87 3.90 -3.29
C ASP A 98 -6.60 2.47 -3.77
N VAL A 99 -5.35 2.01 -3.77
CA VAL A 99 -5.05 0.60 -4.11
C VAL A 99 -5.57 -0.35 -3.04
N MET A 100 -5.44 -0.01 -1.75
CA MET A 100 -6.02 -0.83 -0.66
C MET A 100 -7.54 -0.98 -0.82
N ARG A 101 -8.25 0.08 -1.23
CA ARG A 101 -9.69 0.03 -1.54
C ARG A 101 -9.99 -0.83 -2.77
N GLU A 102 -9.27 -0.60 -3.87
CA GLU A 102 -9.46 -1.35 -5.12
C GLU A 102 -9.23 -2.85 -4.94
N MET A 103 -8.29 -3.21 -4.06
CA MET A 103 -7.98 -4.60 -3.72
C MET A 103 -8.74 -5.12 -2.50
N ASP A 104 -9.68 -4.34 -1.95
CA ASP A 104 -10.51 -4.71 -0.80
C ASP A 104 -9.68 -5.28 0.37
N VAL A 105 -8.59 -4.59 0.72
CA VAL A 105 -7.70 -4.93 1.83
C VAL A 105 -7.97 -4.01 3.01
N GLU A 106 -8.00 -4.60 4.21
CA GLU A 106 -8.34 -3.96 5.47
C GLU A 106 -7.46 -4.48 6.62
N ASN A 107 -7.55 -3.82 7.78
CA ASN A 107 -6.87 -4.16 9.03
C ASN A 107 -5.34 -4.27 8.87
N CYS A 108 -4.77 -3.38 8.06
CA CYS A 108 -3.34 -3.30 7.87
C CYS A 108 -2.87 -1.87 7.59
N LEU A 109 -1.58 -1.65 7.85
CA LEU A 109 -0.85 -0.46 7.46
C LEU A 109 0.05 -0.84 6.28
N VAL A 110 -0.03 -0.07 5.20
CA VAL A 110 0.91 -0.17 4.07
C VAL A 110 1.73 1.11 3.99
N LEU A 111 3.06 0.95 3.94
CA LEU A 111 4.05 2.00 3.83
C LEU A 111 4.82 1.83 2.52
N VAL A 112 5.04 2.92 1.80
CA VAL A 112 5.93 2.96 0.64
C VAL A 112 7.03 3.98 0.90
N ALA A 113 8.26 3.46 0.98
CA ALA A 113 9.45 4.28 1.10
C ALA A 113 9.98 4.64 -0.28
N ARG A 114 10.35 5.91 -0.46
CA ARG A 114 11.01 6.40 -1.68
C ARG A 114 12.34 7.05 -1.34
N TRP A 115 13.38 6.67 -2.07
CA TRP A 115 14.65 7.39 -2.14
C TRP A 115 14.68 8.20 -3.43
N TYR A 116 14.76 9.52 -3.31
CA TYR A 116 14.85 10.41 -4.47
C TYR A 116 16.22 10.28 -5.14
N GLY A 117 16.21 10.06 -6.44
CA GLY A 117 17.43 9.86 -7.24
C GLY A 117 17.96 11.10 -7.94
N GLY A 118 17.51 12.32 -7.59
CA GLY A 118 17.95 13.54 -8.28
C GLY A 118 17.16 13.91 -9.55
N LYS A 119 16.27 13.03 -10.04
CA LYS A 119 15.42 13.29 -11.22
C LYS A 119 13.93 13.34 -10.87
N HIS A 120 13.26 14.41 -11.28
CA HIS A 120 11.81 14.53 -11.13
C HIS A 120 11.08 13.49 -11.98
N LEU A 121 10.22 12.70 -11.34
CA LEU A 121 9.42 11.67 -12.01
C LEU A 121 8.06 12.19 -12.50
N GLY A 122 7.63 13.38 -12.07
CA GLY A 122 6.27 13.86 -12.37
C GLY A 122 5.21 12.85 -11.92
N GLY A 123 4.18 12.64 -12.74
CA GLY A 123 3.11 11.68 -12.45
C GLY A 123 3.54 10.20 -12.44
N LEU A 124 4.72 9.86 -12.98
CA LEU A 124 5.22 8.48 -12.98
C LEU A 124 5.40 7.94 -11.56
N ARG A 125 5.81 8.78 -10.61
CA ARG A 125 5.95 8.37 -9.20
C ARG A 125 4.67 7.76 -8.65
N PHE A 126 3.51 8.35 -8.94
CA PHE A 126 2.22 7.87 -8.45
C PHE A 126 1.84 6.52 -9.06
N ARG A 127 2.20 6.28 -10.33
CA ARG A 127 2.05 4.95 -10.94
C ARG A 127 2.91 3.91 -10.24
N ILE A 128 4.13 4.26 -9.82
CA ILE A 128 5.02 3.37 -9.08
C ILE A 128 4.49 3.10 -7.67
N TYR A 129 4.05 4.13 -6.92
CA TYR A 129 3.40 3.95 -5.61
C TYR A 129 2.26 2.93 -5.71
N ARG A 130 1.35 3.14 -6.68
CA ARG A 130 0.22 2.23 -6.88
C ARG A 130 0.68 0.82 -7.25
N ARG A 131 1.63 0.69 -8.17
CA ARG A 131 2.19 -0.60 -8.60
C ARG A 131 2.81 -1.37 -7.43
N THR A 132 3.73 -0.75 -6.69
CA THR A 132 4.45 -1.44 -5.60
C THR A 132 3.52 -1.82 -4.44
N THR A 133 2.49 -0.99 -4.15
CA THR A 133 1.43 -1.34 -3.21
C THR A 133 0.62 -2.54 -3.70
N ALA A 134 0.21 -2.57 -4.97
CA ALA A 134 -0.57 -3.67 -5.53
C ALA A 134 0.22 -4.98 -5.59
N GLU A 135 1.51 -4.91 -5.93
CA GLU A 135 2.42 -6.07 -5.94
C GLU A 135 2.62 -6.64 -4.53
N LEU A 136 2.85 -5.78 -3.52
CA LEU A 136 2.89 -6.20 -2.11
C LEU A 136 1.58 -6.89 -1.72
N ILE A 137 0.43 -6.30 -2.07
CA ILE A 137 -0.88 -6.87 -1.72
C ILE A 137 -1.11 -8.23 -2.37
N SER A 138 -0.76 -8.35 -3.63
CA SER A 138 -0.94 -9.58 -4.38
C SER A 138 -0.07 -10.71 -3.83
N SER A 139 1.13 -10.42 -3.32
CA SER A 139 2.05 -11.45 -2.85
C SER A 139 1.60 -12.18 -1.58
N PHE A 140 0.70 -11.60 -0.79
CA PHE A 140 0.14 -12.26 0.41
C PHE A 140 -1.34 -12.66 0.26
N SER A 141 -1.99 -12.25 -0.84
CA SER A 141 -3.39 -12.56 -1.13
C SER A 141 -3.55 -13.83 -1.98
N SER A 142 -2.47 -14.56 -2.32
CA SER A 142 -2.58 -15.81 -3.05
C SER A 142 -3.32 -16.86 -2.20
N PRO A 143 -4.43 -17.43 -2.69
CA PRO A 143 -4.98 -18.62 -2.06
C PRO A 143 -3.95 -19.74 -2.20
N LEU A 144 -3.68 -20.43 -1.09
CA LEU A 144 -3.04 -21.75 -1.13
C LEU A 144 -3.88 -22.70 -2.00
#